data_AF-X0SUT9-F1
#
_entry.id   AF-X0SUT9-F1
#
_cell.length_a   1.000
_cell.length_b   1.000
_cell.length_c   1.000
_cell.angle_alpha   90.00
_cell.angle_beta   90.00
_cell.angle_gamma   90.00
#
_symmetry.space_group_name_H-M   'P 1'
#
loop_
_entity.id
_entity.type
_entity.pdbx_description
1 polymer ?
#
loop_
_entity_poly.entity_id
_entity_poly.type
_entity_poly.pdbx_seq_one_letter_code
_entity_poly.pdbx_strand_id
1 'polypeptide(L)'
;MSKDSRQEKVSIDFRIIMAIAFTLIFWASAFAGIRVGLKAYSPENLVLFRFLTASLVLLVYAIITRMPLPEIKDLPAIFFLGFIGITVYHLALTYGELKVTAGSASLLIASAPIFTAILAMFILKEKIKTWGWIGIIISFLGVSLVARGEGEGIRFEPAAFLILLAAISTSFYFV
;
A
#
# COMPACT_ATOMS: atom_id res chain seq x y z
N MET A 1 -34.96 33.27 0.05
CA MET A 1 -34.75 32.12 0.95
C MET A 1 -33.44 31.45 0.55
N SER A 2 -32.37 31.71 1.32
CA SER A 2 -30.98 31.45 0.97
C SER A 2 -30.62 29.97 1.05
N LYS A 3 -30.04 29.41 -0.02
CA LYS A 3 -29.20 28.21 0.09
C LYS A 3 -27.76 28.65 -0.10
N ASP A 4 -27.15 29.07 1.01
CA ASP A 4 -25.71 29.22 1.16
C ASP A 4 -25.10 27.80 1.20
N SER A 5 -24.94 27.20 0.01
CA SER A 5 -24.08 26.03 -0.16
C SER A 5 -22.64 26.51 -0.13
N ARG A 6 -22.11 26.69 1.09
CA ARG A 6 -20.68 26.90 1.34
C ARG A 6 -19.91 25.73 0.73
N GLN A 7 -19.41 25.93 -0.48
CA GLN A 7 -18.27 25.18 -0.96
C GLN A 7 -17.09 25.60 -0.07
N GLU A 8 -16.78 24.80 0.94
CA GLU A 8 -15.46 24.86 1.55
C GLU A 8 -14.45 24.66 0.42
N LYS A 9 -13.84 25.74 -0.04
CA LYS A 9 -12.63 25.68 -0.83
C LYS A 9 -11.61 24.98 0.05
N VAL A 10 -11.39 23.69 -0.18
CA VAL A 10 -10.26 22.96 0.37
C VAL A 10 -9.02 23.62 -0.21
N SER A 11 -8.49 24.63 0.49
CA SER A 11 -7.22 25.24 0.17
C SER A 11 -6.17 24.19 0.50
N ILE A 12 -5.64 23.54 -0.53
CA ILE A 12 -4.58 22.55 -0.36
C ILE A 12 -3.35 23.31 0.16
N ASP A 13 -3.09 23.17 1.46
CA ASP A 13 -1.93 23.79 2.14
C ASP A 13 -0.64 23.21 1.54
N PHE A 14 0.36 24.06 1.32
CA PHE A 14 1.69 23.65 0.88
C PHE A 14 2.27 22.52 1.76
N ARG A 15 1.99 22.54 3.07
CA ARG A 15 2.42 21.48 4.00
C ARG A 15 1.81 20.12 3.65
N ILE A 16 0.54 20.08 3.23
CA ILE A 16 -0.15 18.85 2.82
C ILE A 16 0.47 18.33 1.53
N ILE A 17 0.72 19.20 0.55
CA ILE A 17 1.37 18.83 -0.71
C ILE A 17 2.75 18.23 -0.44
N MET A 18 3.53 18.87 0.44
CA MET A 18 4.85 18.38 0.83
C MET A 18 4.78 17.01 1.53
N ALA A 19 3.83 16.81 2.44
CA ALA A 19 3.66 15.52 3.12
C ALA A 19 3.28 14.40 2.15
N ILE A 20 2.38 14.68 1.20
CA ILE A 20 1.97 13.73 0.15
C ILE A 20 3.16 13.42 -0.76
N ALA A 21 3.87 14.43 -1.26
CA ALA A 21 5.03 14.25 -2.12
C ALA A 21 6.11 13.41 -1.45
N PHE A 22 6.42 13.71 -0.18
CA PHE A 22 7.37 12.95 0.62
C PHE A 22 6.93 11.48 0.73
N THR A 23 5.67 11.25 1.09
CA THR A 23 5.12 9.88 1.20
C THR A 23 5.25 9.13 -0.12
N LEU A 24 4.87 9.74 -1.24
CA LEU A 24 4.93 9.12 -2.56
C LEU A 24 6.36 8.79 -3.00
N ILE A 25 7.32 9.69 -2.75
CA ILE A 25 8.73 9.46 -3.12
C ILE A 25 9.31 8.28 -2.32
N PHE A 26 9.12 8.27 -1.01
CA PHE A 26 9.65 7.21 -0.15
C PHE A 26 8.94 5.87 -0.39
N TRP A 27 7.64 5.91 -0.69
CA TRP A 27 6.87 4.70 -0.95
C TRP A 27 7.16 4.11 -2.33
N ALA A 28 7.21 4.92 -3.39
CA ALA A 28 7.53 4.46 -4.74
C ALA A 28 8.98 3.96 -4.86
N SER A 29 9.93 4.59 -4.15
CA SER A 29 11.32 4.10 -4.10
C SER A 29 11.49 2.79 -3.34
N ALA A 30 10.49 2.37 -2.53
CA ALA A 30 10.57 1.14 -1.76
C ALA A 30 10.72 -0.11 -2.64
N PHE A 31 10.02 -0.19 -3.79
CA PHE A 31 10.14 -1.30 -4.73
C PHE A 31 11.57 -1.45 -5.27
N ALA A 32 12.18 -0.33 -5.70
CA ALA A 32 13.57 -0.32 -6.12
C ALA A 32 14.52 -0.70 -4.96
N GLY A 33 14.24 -0.20 -3.76
CA GLY A 33 14.99 -0.52 -2.55
C GLY A 33 14.91 -1.99 -2.16
N ILE A 34 13.74 -2.63 -2.28
CA ILE A 34 13.54 -4.06 -2.04
C ILE A 34 14.40 -4.86 -3.02
N ARG A 35 14.33 -4.55 -4.31
CA ARG A 35 15.14 -5.22 -5.34
C ARG A 35 16.64 -5.11 -5.09
N VAL A 36 17.12 -3.97 -4.59
CA VAL A 36 18.53 -3.81 -4.20
C VAL A 36 18.85 -4.61 -2.93
N GLY A 37 18.00 -4.55 -1.92
CA GLY A 37 18.15 -5.29 -0.67
C GLY A 37 18.18 -6.81 -0.87
N LEU A 38 17.36 -7.32 -1.78
CA LEU A 38 17.29 -8.74 -2.17
C LEU A 38 18.59 -9.27 -2.81
N LYS A 39 19.53 -8.41 -3.20
CA LYS A 39 20.86 -8.84 -3.66
C LYS A 39 21.76 -9.31 -2.51
N ALA A 40 21.51 -8.83 -1.29
CA ALA A 40 22.35 -9.09 -0.12
C ALA A 40 21.63 -9.85 1.00
N TYR A 41 20.29 -9.74 1.08
CA TYR A 41 19.48 -10.34 2.13
C TYR A 41 18.40 -11.26 1.56
N SER A 42 18.04 -12.30 2.32
CA SER A 42 16.85 -13.08 2.02
C SER A 42 15.57 -12.26 2.30
N PRO A 43 14.44 -12.59 1.64
CA PRO A 43 13.18 -11.85 1.79
C PRO A 43 12.75 -11.66 3.24
N GLU A 44 12.78 -12.73 4.02
CA GLU A 44 12.37 -12.73 5.43
C GLU A 44 13.26 -11.82 6.28
N ASN A 45 14.58 -11.83 6.05
CA ASN A 45 15.51 -10.98 6.78
C ASN A 45 15.31 -9.51 6.41
N LEU A 46 15.11 -9.21 5.12
CA LEU A 46 14.88 -7.85 4.65
C LEU A 46 13.61 -7.24 5.26
N VAL A 47 12.51 -8.00 5.25
CA VAL A 47 11.24 -7.58 5.88
C VAL A 47 11.41 -7.43 7.39
N LEU A 48 12.07 -8.38 8.05
CA LEU A 48 12.30 -8.33 9.50
C LEU A 48 13.09 -7.08 9.90
N PHE A 49 14.22 -6.81 9.25
CA PHE A 49 15.03 -5.61 9.54
C PHE A 49 14.26 -4.32 9.27
N ARG A 50 13.51 -4.26 8.16
CA ARG A 50 12.68 -3.10 7.81
C ARG A 50 11.64 -2.80 8.89
N PHE A 51 10.93 -3.81 9.38
CA PHE A 51 9.89 -3.60 10.39
C PHE A 51 10.43 -3.51 11.81
N LEU A 52 11.55 -4.15 12.13
CA LEU A 52 12.22 -3.97 13.42
C LEU A 52 12.71 -2.52 13.58
N THR A 53 13.31 -1.96 12.53
CA THR A 53 13.76 -0.55 12.55
C THR A 53 12.56 0.40 12.62
N ALA A 54 11.51 0.17 11.83
CA ALA A 54 10.28 0.97 11.91
C ALA A 54 9.63 0.91 13.30
N SER A 55 9.52 -0.28 13.90
CA SER A 55 8.98 -0.48 15.23
C SER A 55 9.82 0.19 16.30
N LEU A 56 11.15 0.16 16.21
CA LEU A 56 12.02 0.85 17.17
C LEU A 56 11.85 2.37 17.10
N VAL A 57 11.81 2.93 15.88
CA VAL A 57 11.56 4.37 15.68
C VAL A 57 10.19 4.76 16.21
N LEU A 58 9.16 3.97 15.91
CA LEU A 58 7.80 4.21 16.40
C LEU A 58 7.72 4.11 17.93
N LEU A 59 8.45 3.15 18.54
CA LEU A 59 8.52 3.00 19.99
C LEU A 59 9.15 4.23 20.65
N VAL A 60 10.28 4.71 20.12
CA VAL A 60 10.93 5.94 20.61
C VAL A 60 9.98 7.13 20.48
N TYR A 61 9.31 7.27 19.34
CA TYR A 61 8.31 8.31 19.12
C TYR A 61 7.14 8.22 20.11
N ALA A 62 6.61 7.02 20.36
CA ALA A 62 5.53 6.77 21.30
C ALA A 62 5.92 7.12 22.75
N ILE A 63 7.16 6.83 23.15
CA ILE A 63 7.70 7.20 24.47
C ILE A 63 7.80 8.73 24.60
N ILE A 64 8.35 9.40 23.59
CA ILE A 64 8.53 10.87 23.59
C ILE A 64 7.17 11.58 23.64
N THR A 65 6.20 11.10 22.87
CA THR A 65 4.85 11.69 22.79
C THR A 65 3.88 11.19 23.87
N ARG A 66 4.31 10.24 24.71
CA ARG A 66 3.49 9.60 25.76
C ARG A 66 2.17 9.04 25.22
N MET A 67 2.26 8.34 24.10
CA MET A 67 1.08 7.76 23.45
C MET A 67 0.39 6.75 24.38
N PRO A 68 -0.94 6.80 24.55
CA PRO A 68 -1.65 5.83 25.38
C PRO A 68 -1.52 4.43 24.76
N LEU A 69 -1.39 3.41 25.62
CA LEU A 69 -1.42 2.03 25.18
C LEU A 69 -2.82 1.65 24.70
N PRO A 70 -2.92 0.78 23.66
CA PRO A 70 -4.21 0.30 23.20
C PRO A 70 -4.90 -0.52 24.29
N GLU A 71 -6.24 -0.53 24.26
CA GLU A 71 -6.99 -1.38 25.17
C GLU A 71 -6.77 -2.86 24.83
N ILE A 72 -6.77 -3.73 25.85
CA ILE A 72 -6.51 -5.18 25.66
C ILE A 72 -7.51 -5.80 24.68
N LYS A 73 -8.74 -5.29 24.64
CA LYS A 73 -9.80 -5.74 23.71
C LYS A 73 -9.46 -5.47 22.23
N ASP A 74 -8.63 -4.46 21.96
CA ASP A 74 -8.24 -4.06 20.60
C ASP A 74 -6.99 -4.82 20.12
N LEU A 75 -6.23 -5.45 21.04
CA LEU A 75 -5.02 -6.21 20.70
C LEU A 75 -5.24 -7.30 19.64
N PRO A 76 -6.32 -8.10 19.67
CA PRO A 76 -6.56 -9.09 18.62
C PRO A 76 -6.75 -8.44 17.24
N ALA A 77 -7.47 -7.31 17.17
CA ALA A 77 -7.69 -6.57 15.93
C ALA A 77 -6.38 -5.94 15.42
N ILE A 78 -5.60 -5.32 16.30
CA ILE A 78 -4.27 -4.77 15.98
C ILE A 78 -3.33 -5.86 15.48
N PHE A 79 -3.31 -7.02 16.14
CA PHE A 79 -2.50 -8.16 15.72
C PHE A 79 -2.92 -8.67 14.34
N PHE A 80 -4.23 -8.82 14.10
CA PHE A 80 -4.74 -9.30 12.82
C PHE A 80 -4.44 -8.30 11.67
N LEU A 81 -4.66 -7.01 11.89
CA LEU A 81 -4.35 -5.96 10.93
C LEU A 81 -2.85 -5.86 10.66
N GLY A 82 -2.01 -5.95 11.70
CA GLY A 82 -0.56 -6.00 11.54
C GLY A 82 -0.10 -7.27 10.82
N PHE A 83 -0.70 -8.41 11.10
CA PHE A 83 -0.38 -9.66 10.43
C PHE A 83 -0.71 -9.59 8.93
N ILE A 84 -1.93 -9.19 8.57
CA ILE A 84 -2.36 -9.12 7.17
C ILE A 84 -1.69 -7.95 6.43
N GLY A 85 -1.85 -6.73 6.95
CA GLY A 85 -1.43 -5.50 6.28
C GLY A 85 0.07 -5.28 6.26
N ILE A 86 0.81 -5.85 7.21
CA ILE A 86 2.26 -5.72 7.27
C ILE A 86 2.93 -7.03 6.88
N THR A 87 2.70 -8.11 7.63
CA THR A 87 3.48 -9.35 7.47
C THR A 87 3.17 -10.05 6.15
N VAL A 88 1.91 -10.40 5.90
CA VAL A 88 1.50 -11.10 4.67
C VAL A 88 1.79 -10.23 3.45
N TYR A 89 1.39 -8.96 3.48
CA TYR A 89 1.64 -8.02 2.38
C TYR A 89 3.14 -7.93 2.02
N HIS A 90 4.02 -7.63 3.00
CA HIS A 90 5.43 -7.41 2.68
C HIS A 90 6.17 -8.70 2.35
N LEU A 91 5.87 -9.83 2.99
CA LEU A 91 6.49 -11.11 2.62
C LEU A 91 6.07 -11.51 1.20
N ALA A 92 4.78 -11.49 0.89
CA ALA A 92 4.29 -11.88 -0.42
C ALA A 92 4.84 -10.96 -1.53
N LEU A 93 4.92 -9.64 -1.28
CA LEU A 93 5.57 -8.69 -2.19
C LEU A 93 7.05 -9.02 -2.40
N THR A 94 7.80 -9.19 -1.31
CA THR A 94 9.27 -9.38 -1.35
C THR A 94 9.65 -10.72 -2.00
N TYR A 95 8.89 -11.80 -1.75
CA TYR A 95 9.05 -13.07 -2.47
C TYR A 95 8.65 -12.95 -3.95
N GLY A 96 7.60 -12.19 -4.26
CA GLY A 96 7.21 -11.89 -5.65
C GLY A 96 8.33 -11.17 -6.43
N GLU A 97 8.95 -10.18 -5.80
CA GLU A 97 10.05 -9.40 -6.35
C GLU A 97 11.36 -10.18 -6.54
N LEU A 98 11.47 -11.44 -6.10
CA LEU A 98 12.61 -12.29 -6.49
C LEU A 98 12.59 -12.65 -7.98
N LYS A 99 11.38 -12.74 -8.57
CA LYS A 99 11.18 -13.21 -9.96
C LYS A 99 10.54 -12.17 -10.85
N VAL A 100 9.80 -11.22 -10.28
CA VAL A 100 9.12 -10.13 -11.00
C VAL A 100 9.95 -8.85 -10.93
N THR A 101 9.93 -8.03 -11.99
CA THR A 101 10.60 -6.71 -11.99
C THR A 101 9.91 -5.74 -11.04
N ALA A 102 10.63 -4.71 -10.59
CA ALA A 102 10.06 -3.69 -9.70
C ALA A 102 8.86 -2.95 -10.34
N GLY A 103 8.91 -2.63 -11.64
CA GLY A 103 7.77 -2.00 -12.31
C GLY A 103 6.59 -2.94 -12.50
N SER A 104 6.81 -4.21 -12.86
CA SER A 104 5.74 -5.21 -12.91
C SER A 104 5.11 -5.45 -11.53
N ALA A 105 5.92 -5.48 -10.46
CA ALA A 105 5.43 -5.56 -9.10
C ALA A 105 4.58 -4.34 -8.71
N SER A 106 5.05 -3.13 -9.04
CA SER A 106 4.32 -1.89 -8.79
C SER A 106 2.97 -1.86 -9.52
N LEU A 107 2.90 -2.41 -10.74
CA LEU A 107 1.66 -2.58 -11.50
C LEU A 107 0.66 -3.51 -10.81
N LEU A 108 1.14 -4.66 -10.37
CA LEU A 108 0.28 -5.62 -9.67
C LEU A 108 -0.23 -5.02 -8.35
N ILE A 109 0.59 -4.28 -7.61
CA ILE A 109 0.14 -3.54 -6.42
C ILE A 109 -0.83 -2.41 -6.76
N ALA A 110 -0.69 -1.76 -7.92
CA ALA A 110 -1.64 -0.73 -8.37
C ALA A 110 -3.06 -1.27 -8.66
N SER A 111 -3.26 -2.60 -8.63
CA SER A 111 -4.58 -3.22 -8.63
C SER A 111 -5.24 -3.25 -7.25
N ALA A 112 -4.52 -2.97 -6.16
CA ALA A 112 -5.07 -2.94 -4.80
C ALA A 112 -6.35 -2.08 -4.66
N PRO A 113 -6.46 -0.86 -5.25
CA PRO A 113 -7.71 -0.10 -5.20
C PRO A 113 -8.92 -0.82 -5.79
N ILE A 114 -8.73 -1.71 -6.77
CA ILE A 114 -9.81 -2.55 -7.34
C ILE A 114 -10.31 -3.51 -6.26
N PHE A 115 -9.39 -4.23 -5.60
CA PHE A 115 -9.74 -5.17 -4.53
C PHE A 115 -10.33 -4.44 -3.31
N THR A 116 -9.78 -3.29 -2.94
CA THR A 116 -10.30 -2.44 -1.86
C THR A 116 -11.73 -2.00 -2.15
N ALA A 117 -11.99 -1.53 -3.38
CA ALA A 117 -13.32 -1.14 -3.83
C ALA A 117 -14.32 -2.30 -3.73
N ILE A 118 -13.93 -3.49 -4.19
CA ILE A 118 -14.75 -4.70 -4.12
C ILE A 118 -15.03 -5.07 -2.66
N LEU A 119 -14.00 -5.13 -1.82
CA LEU A 119 -14.13 -5.48 -0.41
C LEU A 119 -14.99 -4.46 0.36
N ALA A 120 -14.85 -3.16 0.09
CA ALA A 120 -15.66 -2.11 0.71
C ALA A 120 -17.16 -2.26 0.38
N MET A 121 -17.50 -2.66 -0.85
CA MET A 121 -18.90 -2.94 -1.22
C MET A 121 -19.47 -4.16 -0.47
N PHE A 122 -18.67 -5.17 -0.16
CA PHE A 122 -19.13 -6.37 0.52
C PHE A 122 -19.13 -6.25 2.05
N ILE A 123 -18.07 -5.68 2.62
CA ILE A 123 -17.84 -5.59 4.08
C ILE A 123 -18.53 -4.35 4.65
N LEU A 124 -18.27 -3.16 4.10
CA LEU A 124 -18.88 -1.91 4.57
C LEU A 124 -20.23 -1.61 3.91
N LYS A 125 -20.63 -2.37 2.88
CA LYS A 125 -21.86 -2.13 2.10
C LYS A 125 -21.91 -0.75 1.44
N GLU A 126 -20.74 -0.20 1.12
CA GLU A 126 -20.62 1.08 0.42
C GLU A 126 -21.03 0.96 -1.04
N LYS A 127 -21.56 2.05 -1.62
CA LYS A 127 -21.91 2.13 -3.04
C LYS A 127 -20.90 2.99 -3.78
N ILE A 128 -20.05 2.34 -4.57
CA ILE A 128 -19.07 3.05 -5.40
C ILE A 128 -19.77 3.59 -6.64
N LYS A 129 -19.75 4.93 -6.79
CA LYS A 129 -20.30 5.63 -7.96
C LYS A 129 -19.49 5.29 -9.21
N THR A 130 -20.12 5.41 -10.39
CA THR A 130 -19.48 5.17 -11.70
C THR A 130 -18.17 5.94 -11.88
N TRP A 131 -18.08 7.18 -11.37
CA TRP A 131 -16.84 7.96 -11.39
C TRP A 131 -15.69 7.34 -10.60
N GLY A 132 -15.97 6.64 -9.49
CA GLY A 132 -14.96 5.91 -8.73
C GLY A 132 -14.38 4.76 -9.55
N TRP A 133 -15.24 3.99 -10.23
CA TRP A 133 -14.81 2.92 -11.14
C TRP A 133 -13.98 3.44 -12.31
N ILE A 134 -14.36 4.58 -12.91
CA ILE A 134 -13.60 5.21 -13.99
C ILE A 134 -12.20 5.60 -13.50
N GLY A 135 -12.10 6.21 -12.31
CA GLY A 135 -10.81 6.58 -11.72
C GLY A 135 -9.89 5.36 -11.51
N ILE A 136 -10.43 4.27 -10.96
CA ILE A 136 -9.70 3.02 -10.76
C ILE A 136 -9.17 2.46 -12.09
N ILE A 137 -10.01 2.42 -13.13
CA ILE A 137 -9.62 1.93 -14.46
C ILE A 137 -8.52 2.82 -15.06
N ILE A 138 -8.66 4.15 -14.98
CA ILE A 138 -7.66 5.09 -15.49
C ILE A 138 -6.31 4.91 -14.76
N SER A 139 -6.32 4.80 -13.43
CA SER A 139 -5.11 4.57 -12.64
C SER A 139 -4.44 3.25 -13.03
N PHE A 140 -5.22 2.17 -13.16
CA PHE A 140 -4.70 0.86 -13.57
C PHE A 140 -4.08 0.89 -14.97
N LEU A 141 -4.73 1.57 -15.93
CA LEU A 141 -4.21 1.74 -17.29
C LEU A 141 -2.93 2.57 -17.31
N GLY A 142 -2.85 3.64 -16.51
CA GLY A 142 -1.66 4.48 -16.38
C GLY A 142 -0.45 3.68 -15.88
N VAL A 143 -0.62 2.89 -14.82
CA VAL A 143 0.47 2.04 -14.31
C VAL A 143 0.80 0.91 -15.31
N SER A 144 -0.21 0.38 -16.02
CA SER A 144 0.00 -0.66 -17.05
C SER A 144 0.88 -0.14 -18.18
N LEU A 145 0.67 1.11 -18.58
CA LEU A 145 1.48 1.77 -19.61
C LEU A 145 2.94 1.96 -19.15
N VAL A 146 3.14 2.40 -17.90
CA VAL A 146 4.48 2.56 -17.30
C VAL A 146 5.22 1.22 -17.25
N ALA A 147 4.57 0.15 -16.79
CA ALA A 147 5.19 -1.17 -16.69
C ALA A 147 5.59 -1.75 -18.06
N ARG A 148 4.79 -1.52 -19.11
CA ARG A 148 5.16 -1.93 -20.48
C ARG A 148 6.40 -1.20 -21.02
N GLY A 149 6.71 -0.02 -20.48
CA GLY A 149 7.90 0.76 -20.84
C GLY A 149 9.22 0.16 -20.33
N GLU A 150 9.21 -0.78 -19.39
CA GLU A 150 10.43 -1.41 -18.83
C GLU A 150 11.11 -2.43 -19.77
N GLY A 151 10.59 -2.66 -20.99
CA GLY A 151 11.26 -3.43 -22.04
C GLY A 151 11.23 -4.95 -21.87
N GLU A 152 10.94 -5.46 -20.67
CA GLU A 152 10.54 -6.84 -20.44
C GLU A 152 9.00 -6.92 -20.49
N GLY A 153 8.45 -7.45 -21.58
CA GLY A 153 6.99 -7.63 -21.71
C GLY A 153 6.38 -8.39 -20.53
N ILE A 154 5.05 -8.34 -20.38
CA ILE A 154 4.33 -9.06 -19.32
C ILE A 154 4.59 -10.57 -19.50
N ARG A 155 5.54 -11.13 -18.75
CA ARG A 155 5.80 -12.57 -18.71
C ARG A 155 4.92 -13.19 -17.64
N PHE A 156 4.33 -14.33 -17.95
CA PHE A 156 3.51 -15.08 -17.01
C PHE A 156 4.45 -15.76 -16.00
N GLU A 157 4.67 -15.09 -14.88
CA GLU A 157 5.54 -15.57 -13.79
C GLU A 157 4.65 -15.98 -12.61
N PRO A 158 4.71 -17.24 -12.11
CA PRO A 158 3.92 -17.68 -10.97
C PRO A 158 4.09 -16.81 -9.71
N ALA A 159 5.25 -16.17 -9.55
CA ALA A 159 5.50 -15.24 -8.46
C ALA A 159 4.59 -13.98 -8.50
N ALA A 160 3.98 -13.65 -9.65
CA ALA A 160 2.99 -12.58 -9.76
C ALA A 160 1.76 -12.83 -8.86
N PHE A 161 1.41 -14.10 -8.61
CA PHE A 161 0.32 -14.43 -7.68
C PHE A 161 0.62 -14.03 -6.24
N LEU A 162 1.89 -14.05 -5.83
CA LEU A 162 2.30 -13.56 -4.51
C LEU A 162 2.10 -12.04 -4.40
N ILE A 163 2.36 -11.31 -5.48
CA ILE A 163 2.16 -9.86 -5.50
C ILE A 163 0.66 -9.52 -5.54
N LEU A 164 -0.17 -10.32 -6.22
CA LEU A 164 -1.62 -10.20 -6.13
C LEU A 164 -2.15 -10.53 -4.74
N LEU A 165 -1.59 -11.54 -4.06
CA LEU A 165 -1.90 -11.82 -2.65
C LEU A 165 -1.54 -10.62 -1.76
N ALA A 166 -0.40 -9.97 -2.03
CA ALA A 166 -0.03 -8.73 -1.36
C ALA A 166 -1.07 -7.62 -1.61
N ALA A 167 -1.48 -7.41 -2.87
CA ALA A 167 -2.51 -6.44 -3.23
C ALA A 167 -3.84 -6.69 -2.48
N ILE A 168 -4.29 -7.94 -2.40
CA ILE A 168 -5.49 -8.32 -1.64
C ILE A 168 -5.31 -8.09 -0.14
N SER A 169 -4.13 -8.43 0.41
CA SER A 169 -3.83 -8.26 1.83
C SER A 169 -3.84 -6.79 2.25
N THR A 170 -3.23 -5.90 1.45
CA THR A 170 -3.31 -4.46 1.72
C THR A 170 -4.72 -3.91 1.54
N SER A 171 -5.55 -4.49 0.67
CA SER A 171 -6.94 -4.10 0.53
C SER A 171 -7.78 -4.46 1.75
N PHE A 172 -7.58 -5.65 2.35
CA PHE A 172 -8.19 -5.99 3.63
C PHE A 172 -7.74 -5.08 4.76
N TYR A 173 -6.50 -4.58 4.74
CA TYR A 173 -6.03 -3.62 5.72
C TYR A 173 -6.70 -2.24 5.59
N PHE A 174 -7.15 -1.87 4.39
CA PHE A 174 -7.80 -0.58 4.12
C PHE A 174 -9.31 -0.57 4.36
N VAL A 175 -9.95 -1.73 4.48
CA VAL A 175 -11.41 -1.92 4.56
C VAL A 175 -11.78 -2.35 5.97
#